data_AF-A0A0D6JUW9-F1
#
_entry.id   AF-A0A0D6JUW9-F1
#
_cell.length_a   1.000
_cell.length_b   1.000
_cell.length_c   1.000
_cell.angle_alpha   90.00
_cell.angle_beta   90.00
_cell.angle_gamma   90.00
#
_symmetry.space_group_name_H-M   'P 1'
#
loop_
_entity.id
_entity.type
_entity.pdbx_description
1 polymer ?
#
loop_
_entity_poly.entity_id
_entity_poly.type
_entity_poly.pdbx_seq_one_letter_code
_entity_poly.pdbx_strand_id
1 'polypeptide(L)'
;MGAARHDRLVWTDDDYHHPPDWLATLNADYESHGPTSEVPYFIGRDPLSVLLEPLYASAGSLGLYLGNQIWGGAVIFNRNDIDGVAFLDELRRTVSDDGLLMEYLEVTTVSRTRMVPIGGTVREAIERPVRWTQILRWHFPSAIAGTLAISLVVLTGAIIAPLPTAAVLTVLHLAINEVLGVRRWTAVLAYPAVFVFVPLLFYALIRRTFVWGGRRYRWRGKFDVTVVKNQR
;
A
#
# COMPACT_ATOMS: atom_id res chain seq x y z
N MET A 1 14.05 16.67 -0.95
CA MET A 1 15.16 16.45 -1.89
C MET A 1 16.25 17.53 -1.86
N GLY A 2 15.93 18.83 -1.80
CA GLY A 2 16.96 19.89 -1.85
C GLY A 2 18.03 19.88 -0.74
N ALA A 3 17.78 19.23 0.40
CA ALA A 3 18.76 19.08 1.48
C ALA A 3 19.70 17.87 1.29
N ALA A 4 19.39 16.94 0.39
CA ALA A 4 20.21 15.76 0.14
C ALA A 4 21.47 16.17 -0.65
N ARG A 5 22.64 15.79 -0.12
CA ARG A 5 23.94 16.06 -0.75
C ARG A 5 24.31 15.05 -1.84
N HIS A 6 23.70 13.86 -1.78
CA HIS A 6 23.93 12.79 -2.74
C HIS A 6 22.77 12.72 -3.75
N ASP A 7 23.07 12.18 -4.92
CA ASP A 7 22.10 11.98 -5.99
C ASP A 7 21.38 10.64 -5.87
N ARG A 8 21.99 9.65 -5.21
CA ARG A 8 21.29 8.43 -4.82
C ARG A 8 20.45 8.70 -3.58
N LEU A 9 19.14 8.55 -3.74
CA LEU A 9 18.13 8.85 -2.74
C LEU A 9 17.47 7.54 -2.30
N VAL A 10 17.28 7.40 -1.00
CA VAL A 10 16.50 6.32 -0.41
C VAL A 10 15.36 6.96 0.38
N TRP A 11 14.13 6.51 0.14
CA TRP A 11 12.97 6.89 0.93
C TRP A 11 12.55 5.73 1.81
N THR A 12 12.18 6.05 3.05
CA THR A 12 11.78 5.04 4.00
C THR A 12 10.87 5.55 5.11
N ASP A 13 10.02 4.65 5.57
CA ASP A 13 9.18 4.84 6.75
C ASP A 13 10.01 4.50 8.01
N ASP A 14 9.68 5.15 9.13
CA ASP A 14 10.33 4.95 10.43
C ASP A 14 9.68 3.85 11.29
N ASP A 15 8.66 3.17 10.75
CA ASP A 15 7.77 2.28 11.50
C ASP A 15 8.08 0.78 11.35
N TYR A 16 9.13 0.42 10.61
CA TYR A 16 9.61 -0.96 10.48
C TYR A 16 11.12 -1.10 10.71
N HIS A 17 11.57 -2.33 10.88
CA HIS A 17 12.98 -2.63 11.14
C HIS A 17 13.82 -2.68 9.87
N HIS A 18 14.85 -1.84 9.80
CA HIS A 18 15.93 -1.91 8.81
C HIS A 18 17.09 -2.76 9.33
N PRO A 19 17.50 -3.84 8.63
CA PRO A 19 18.70 -4.58 9.01
C PRO A 19 19.97 -3.73 8.82
N PRO A 20 21.09 -4.05 9.50
CA PRO A 20 22.31 -3.22 9.46
C PRO A 20 22.91 -3.03 8.05
N ASP A 21 22.74 -4.01 7.17
CA ASP A 21 23.23 -4.01 5.78
C ASP A 21 22.23 -3.40 4.78
N TRP A 22 21.05 -2.97 5.24
CA TRP A 22 19.91 -2.61 4.40
C TRP A 22 20.23 -1.62 3.28
N LEU A 23 20.93 -0.52 3.59
CA LEU A 23 21.30 0.48 2.60
C LEU A 23 22.33 -0.04 1.58
N ALA A 24 23.27 -0.87 2.03
CA ALA A 24 24.26 -1.47 1.14
C ALA A 24 23.60 -2.46 0.18
N THR A 25 22.66 -3.26 0.68
CA THR A 25 21.85 -4.18 -0.12
C THR A 25 21.01 -3.41 -1.13
N LEU A 26 20.21 -2.43 -0.70
CA LEU A 26 19.39 -1.61 -1.60
C LEU A 26 20.23 -0.95 -2.70
N ASN A 27 21.41 -0.43 -2.35
CA ASN A 27 22.31 0.13 -3.34
C ASN A 27 22.78 -0.92 -4.35
N ALA A 28 23.12 -2.13 -3.91
CA ALA A 28 23.51 -3.22 -4.81
C ALA A 28 22.36 -3.65 -5.75
N ASP A 29 21.12 -3.66 -5.27
CA ASP A 29 19.97 -3.93 -6.13
C ASP A 29 19.77 -2.81 -7.14
N TYR A 30 19.97 -1.55 -6.74
CA TYR A 30 19.93 -0.43 -7.66
C TYR A 30 20.95 -0.59 -8.78
N GLU A 31 22.20 -0.90 -8.44
CA GLU A 31 23.25 -1.09 -9.46
C GLU A 31 22.95 -2.26 -10.41
N SER A 32 22.14 -3.24 -9.96
CA SER A 32 21.76 -4.41 -10.75
C SER A 32 20.51 -4.19 -11.61
N HIS A 33 19.53 -3.43 -11.14
CA HIS A 33 18.18 -3.35 -11.74
C HIS A 33 17.72 -1.90 -12.03
N GLY A 34 18.52 -0.89 -11.68
CA GLY A 34 18.07 0.51 -11.65
C GLY A 34 17.17 0.80 -10.44
N PRO A 35 16.29 1.81 -10.50
CA PRO A 35 15.37 2.14 -9.41
C PRO A 35 14.68 0.91 -8.84
N THR A 36 14.68 0.78 -7.53
CA THR A 36 14.26 -0.47 -6.86
C THR A 36 13.38 -0.15 -5.66
N SER A 37 12.32 -0.96 -5.48
CA SER A 37 11.46 -0.93 -4.29
C SER A 37 11.43 -2.30 -3.61
N GLU A 38 11.33 -2.32 -2.28
CA GLU A 38 10.99 -3.53 -1.53
C GLU A 38 9.47 -3.65 -1.36
N VAL A 39 9.02 -4.75 -0.75
CA VAL A 39 7.60 -5.07 -0.61
C VAL A 39 7.20 -5.04 0.87
N PRO A 40 6.14 -4.33 1.29
CA PRO A 40 5.65 -4.40 2.66
C PRO A 40 4.79 -5.64 2.88
N TYR A 41 4.75 -6.17 4.09
CA TYR A 41 3.70 -7.04 4.59
C TYR A 41 3.16 -6.46 5.89
N PHE A 42 1.89 -6.10 5.88
CA PHE A 42 1.28 -5.37 6.99
C PHE A 42 0.80 -6.31 8.08
N ILE A 43 1.25 -6.06 9.32
CA ILE A 43 0.93 -6.85 10.50
C ILE A 43 -0.01 -6.06 11.41
N GLY A 44 -1.22 -6.57 11.62
CA GLY A 44 -2.22 -5.92 12.46
C GLY A 44 -1.86 -5.92 13.94
N ARG A 45 -2.06 -4.77 14.60
CA ARG A 45 -1.98 -4.60 16.06
C ARG A 45 -3.34 -4.50 16.75
N ASP A 46 -4.42 -4.52 15.99
CA ASP A 46 -5.80 -4.52 16.46
C ASP A 46 -6.63 -5.59 15.70
N PRO A 47 -7.78 -6.03 16.24
CA PRO A 47 -8.56 -7.13 15.65
C PRO A 47 -9.00 -6.88 14.20
N LEU A 48 -9.31 -5.63 13.83
CA LEU A 48 -9.72 -5.30 12.46
C LEU A 48 -8.52 -5.39 11.52
N SER A 49 -7.37 -4.82 11.89
CA SER A 49 -6.15 -4.95 11.09
C SER A 49 -5.71 -6.40 10.92
N VAL A 50 -5.80 -7.22 11.99
CA VAL A 50 -5.44 -8.66 11.94
C VAL A 50 -6.37 -9.42 10.99
N LEU A 51 -7.68 -9.15 11.06
CA LEU A 51 -8.66 -9.73 10.14
C LEU A 51 -8.33 -9.39 8.69
N LEU A 52 -7.93 -8.16 8.41
CA LEU A 52 -7.69 -7.66 7.05
C LEU A 52 -6.30 -7.98 6.47
N GLU A 53 -5.37 -8.56 7.24
CA GLU A 53 -4.02 -8.92 6.76
C GLU A 53 -4.02 -9.66 5.41
N PRO A 54 -4.88 -10.67 5.16
CA PRO A 54 -4.86 -11.40 3.89
C PRO A 54 -5.20 -10.49 2.70
N LEU A 55 -6.11 -9.54 2.89
CA LEU A 55 -6.50 -8.60 1.85
C LEU A 55 -5.43 -7.53 1.64
N TYR A 56 -4.71 -7.14 2.69
CA TYR A 56 -3.52 -6.30 2.55
C TYR A 56 -2.38 -7.02 1.84
N ALA A 57 -2.21 -8.33 2.07
CA ALA A 57 -1.21 -9.14 1.37
C ALA A 57 -1.56 -9.31 -0.12
N SER A 58 -2.81 -9.59 -0.47
CA SER A 58 -3.22 -9.81 -1.86
C SER A 58 -3.37 -8.51 -2.65
N ALA A 59 -4.10 -7.52 -2.13
CA ALA A 59 -4.37 -6.26 -2.84
C ALA A 59 -3.26 -5.20 -2.68
N GLY A 60 -2.45 -5.30 -1.61
CA GLY A 60 -1.32 -4.41 -1.35
C GLY A 60 -0.01 -5.06 -1.77
N SER A 61 0.52 -5.94 -0.93
CA SER A 61 1.88 -6.50 -1.07
C SER A 61 2.12 -7.21 -2.41
N LEU A 62 1.26 -8.18 -2.76
CA LEU A 62 1.38 -8.93 -4.00
C LEU A 62 1.11 -8.05 -5.23
N GLY A 63 0.15 -7.14 -5.15
CA GLY A 63 -0.13 -6.17 -6.22
C GLY A 63 1.09 -5.29 -6.51
N LEU A 64 1.74 -4.79 -5.45
CA LEU A 64 2.96 -3.99 -5.59
C LEU A 64 4.09 -4.81 -6.23
N TYR A 65 4.30 -6.05 -5.73
CA TYR A 65 5.34 -6.95 -6.22
C TYR A 65 5.16 -7.38 -7.68
N LEU A 66 3.94 -7.77 -8.08
CA LEU A 66 3.67 -8.17 -9.46
C LEU A 66 3.62 -6.99 -10.43
N GLY A 67 3.25 -5.81 -9.91
CA GLY A 67 3.09 -4.60 -10.69
C GLY A 67 4.36 -3.75 -10.79
N ASN A 68 5.48 -4.16 -10.18
CA ASN A 68 6.70 -3.35 -10.13
C ASN A 68 6.41 -1.92 -9.60
N GLN A 69 5.62 -1.86 -8.53
CA GLN A 69 5.12 -0.59 -7.98
C GLN A 69 5.92 -0.18 -6.74
N ILE A 70 5.99 1.13 -6.52
CA ILE A 70 6.72 1.70 -5.39
C ILE A 70 5.91 1.52 -4.11
N TRP A 71 6.60 1.06 -3.07
CA TRP A 71 6.20 1.30 -1.69
C TRP A 71 7.07 2.41 -1.10
N GLY A 72 6.45 3.51 -0.67
CA GLY A 72 7.14 4.67 -0.11
C GLY A 72 8.03 4.36 1.11
N GLY A 73 7.76 3.25 1.80
CA GLY A 73 8.55 2.84 2.95
C GLY A 73 9.90 2.21 2.61
N ALA A 74 10.17 1.81 1.35
CA ALA A 74 11.47 1.28 0.97
C ALA A 74 11.71 1.39 -0.54
N VAL A 75 12.21 2.53 -1.00
CA VAL A 75 12.55 2.75 -2.41
C VAL A 75 13.89 3.48 -2.56
N ILE A 76 14.68 3.05 -3.54
CA ILE A 76 15.96 3.66 -3.92
C ILE A 76 15.93 4.08 -5.38
N PHE A 77 16.40 5.30 -5.65
CA PHE A 77 16.50 5.85 -7.00
C PHE A 77 17.57 6.95 -7.08
N ASN A 78 18.02 7.31 -8.28
CA ASN A 78 18.83 8.50 -8.52
C ASN A 78 17.93 9.71 -8.76
N ARG A 79 18.38 10.88 -8.34
CA ARG A 79 17.76 12.18 -8.64
C ARG A 79 17.49 12.37 -10.14
N ASN A 80 18.37 11.83 -10.99
CA ASN A 80 18.27 11.92 -12.45
C ASN A 80 17.31 10.89 -13.06
N ASP A 81 16.80 9.94 -12.28
CA ASP A 81 15.81 8.96 -12.75
C ASP A 81 14.41 9.57 -12.88
N ILE A 82 14.22 10.80 -12.38
CA ILE A 82 12.95 11.55 -12.45
C ILE A 82 13.17 12.99 -12.90
N ASP A 83 12.13 13.62 -13.46
CA ASP A 83 12.08 15.09 -13.54
C ASP A 83 11.82 15.67 -12.14
N GLY A 84 12.91 15.92 -11.42
CA GLY A 84 12.83 16.40 -10.03
C GLY A 84 12.17 17.77 -9.88
N VAL A 85 12.19 18.63 -10.91
CA VAL A 85 11.57 19.96 -10.84
C VAL A 85 10.05 19.82 -10.94
N ALA A 86 9.58 19.12 -11.97
CA ALA A 86 8.16 18.85 -12.15
C ALA A 86 7.58 18.06 -10.96
N PHE A 87 8.28 17.01 -10.53
CA PHE A 87 7.87 16.20 -9.38
C PHE A 87 7.71 17.04 -8.11
N LEU A 88 8.66 17.93 -7.78
CA LEU A 88 8.59 18.75 -6.57
C LEU A 88 7.50 19.83 -6.64
N ASP A 89 7.17 20.34 -7.83
CA ASP A 89 6.04 21.26 -8.01
C ASP A 89 4.71 20.54 -7.72
N GLU A 90 4.53 19.36 -8.30
CA GLU A 90 3.32 18.55 -8.13
C GLU A 90 3.19 17.96 -6.73
N LEU A 91 4.30 17.55 -6.11
CA LEU A 91 4.32 17.01 -4.74
C LEU A 91 3.75 18.00 -3.73
N ARG A 92 3.97 19.31 -3.92
CA ARG A 92 3.43 20.36 -3.05
C ARG A 92 1.90 20.49 -3.13
N ARG A 93 1.27 19.85 -4.11
CA ARG A 93 -0.15 19.99 -4.43
C ARG A 93 -0.95 18.70 -4.14
N THR A 94 -0.29 17.61 -3.78
CA THR A 94 -0.91 16.33 -3.38
C THR A 94 -0.45 15.91 -1.97
N VAL A 95 -0.92 14.75 -1.51
CA VAL A 95 -0.57 14.18 -0.19
C VAL A 95 0.16 12.84 -0.31
N SER A 96 -0.06 12.08 -1.38
CA SER A 96 0.64 10.80 -1.61
C SER A 96 1.92 11.08 -2.38
N ASP A 97 3.05 11.01 -1.69
CA ASP A 97 4.37 11.13 -2.27
C ASP A 97 4.75 9.89 -3.07
N ASP A 98 4.49 8.70 -2.54
CA ASP A 98 4.68 7.41 -3.21
C ASP A 98 3.79 7.24 -4.45
N GLY A 99 2.50 7.53 -4.32
CA GLY A 99 1.54 7.48 -5.43
C GLY A 99 1.91 8.44 -6.55
N LEU A 100 2.44 9.63 -6.23
CA LEU A 100 2.97 10.55 -7.24
C LEU A 100 4.29 10.05 -7.83
N LEU A 101 5.20 9.53 -7.01
CA LEU A 101 6.52 9.08 -7.47
C LEU A 101 6.40 7.97 -8.52
N MET A 102 5.42 7.07 -8.37
CA MET A 102 5.08 6.04 -9.36
C MET A 102 4.69 6.56 -10.75
N GLU A 103 4.32 7.83 -10.89
CA GLU A 103 4.05 8.45 -12.19
C GLU A 103 5.32 8.99 -12.87
N TYR A 104 6.39 9.15 -12.11
CA TYR A 104 7.68 9.69 -12.55
C TYR A 104 8.78 8.63 -12.63
N LEU A 105 8.59 7.50 -11.95
CA LEU A 105 9.63 6.52 -11.72
C LEU A 105 9.10 5.10 -11.94
N GLU A 106 9.66 4.42 -12.94
CA GLU A 106 9.55 2.97 -13.07
C GLU A 106 10.56 2.32 -12.13
N VAL A 107 10.15 1.27 -11.42
CA VAL A 107 11.02 0.53 -10.49
C VAL A 107 10.99 -0.96 -10.77
N THR A 108 12.02 -1.67 -10.33
CA THR A 108 11.96 -3.11 -10.14
C THR A 108 11.61 -3.42 -8.69
N THR A 109 10.56 -4.20 -8.43
CA THR A 109 10.30 -4.70 -7.08
C THR A 109 11.09 -5.96 -6.80
N VAL A 110 11.93 -5.93 -5.78
CA VAL A 110 12.74 -7.08 -5.37
C VAL A 110 12.01 -7.92 -4.33
N SER A 111 12.23 -9.23 -4.35
CA SER A 111 11.60 -10.19 -3.44
C SER A 111 12.23 -10.15 -2.03
N ARG A 112 12.13 -8.99 -1.38
CA ARG A 112 12.44 -8.79 0.03
C ARG A 112 11.26 -8.13 0.72
N THR A 113 10.54 -8.95 1.47
CA THR A 113 9.35 -8.53 2.20
C THR A 113 9.72 -7.94 3.57
N ARG A 114 9.19 -6.76 3.89
CA ARG A 114 9.37 -6.07 5.16
C ARG A 114 8.12 -6.14 6.00
N MET A 115 8.27 -6.60 7.24
CA MET A 115 7.17 -6.69 8.20
C MET A 115 6.86 -5.32 8.79
N VAL A 116 5.70 -4.75 8.41
CA VAL A 116 5.29 -3.40 8.79
C VAL A 116 4.13 -3.47 9.79
N PRO A 117 4.33 -3.10 11.06
CA PRO A 117 3.25 -3.05 12.02
C PRO A 117 2.24 -1.95 11.68
N ILE A 118 0.95 -2.27 11.75
CA ILE A 118 -0.14 -1.33 11.45
C ILE A 118 -1.25 -1.39 12.48
N GLY A 119 -2.01 -0.29 12.57
CA GLY A 119 -3.14 -0.18 13.47
C GLY A 119 -2.71 0.11 14.91
N GLY A 120 -3.54 -0.33 15.85
CA GLY A 120 -3.43 0.03 17.28
C GLY A 120 -4.78 0.45 17.85
N THR A 121 -5.65 0.98 16.99
CA THR A 121 -7.07 1.19 17.26
C THR A 121 -7.91 0.85 16.03
N VAL A 122 -9.16 0.43 16.25
CA VAL A 122 -10.13 0.20 15.14
C VAL A 122 -10.31 1.45 14.28
N ARG A 123 -10.20 2.64 14.88
CA ARG A 123 -10.28 3.92 14.16
C ARG A 123 -9.14 4.05 13.14
N GLU A 124 -7.91 3.77 13.54
CA GLU A 124 -6.74 3.81 12.64
C GLU A 124 -6.84 2.73 11.56
N ALA A 125 -7.31 1.55 11.93
CA ALA A 125 -7.55 0.45 11.00
C ALA A 125 -8.55 0.83 9.89
N ILE A 126 -9.61 1.59 10.22
CA ILE A 126 -10.58 2.09 9.23
C ILE A 126 -9.97 3.16 8.32
N GLU A 127 -9.13 4.05 8.84
CA GLU A 127 -8.53 5.14 8.04
C GLU A 127 -7.53 4.61 6.99
N ARG A 128 -6.92 3.42 7.18
CA ARG A 128 -5.96 2.85 6.22
C ARG A 128 -6.60 2.48 4.87
N PRO A 129 -7.68 1.66 4.77
CA PRO A 129 -8.40 1.44 3.53
C PRO A 129 -8.84 2.75 2.87
N VAL A 130 -9.28 3.74 3.66
CA VAL A 130 -9.67 5.05 3.10
C VAL A 130 -8.48 5.71 2.42
N ARG A 131 -7.31 5.77 3.06
CA ARG A 131 -6.09 6.33 2.44
C ARG A 131 -5.72 5.61 1.16
N TRP A 132 -5.62 4.29 1.19
CA TRP A 132 -5.25 3.50 0.00
C TRP A 132 -6.23 3.68 -1.16
N THR A 133 -7.52 3.63 -0.89
CA THR A 133 -8.54 3.87 -1.92
C THR A 133 -8.43 5.27 -2.50
N GLN A 134 -8.12 6.30 -1.69
CA GLN A 134 -7.93 7.66 -2.21
C GLN A 134 -6.68 7.77 -3.07
N ILE A 135 -5.57 7.14 -2.69
CA ILE A 135 -4.34 7.09 -3.50
C ILE A 135 -4.65 6.44 -4.85
N LEU A 136 -5.21 5.22 -4.86
CA LEU A 136 -5.55 4.52 -6.10
C LEU A 136 -6.57 5.30 -6.92
N ARG A 137 -7.58 5.92 -6.30
CA ARG A 137 -8.58 6.72 -7.02
C ARG A 137 -7.95 7.87 -7.83
N TRP A 138 -6.94 8.53 -7.30
CA TRP A 138 -6.39 9.74 -7.90
C TRP A 138 -5.15 9.51 -8.76
N HIS A 139 -4.35 8.49 -8.44
CA HIS A 139 -3.13 8.16 -9.18
C HIS A 139 -3.33 6.95 -10.12
N PHE A 140 -4.18 5.99 -9.75
CA PHE A 140 -4.35 4.72 -10.47
C PHE A 140 -5.82 4.30 -10.61
N PRO A 141 -6.67 5.09 -11.29
CA PRO A 141 -8.12 4.86 -11.32
C PRO A 141 -8.51 3.49 -11.90
N SER A 142 -7.72 2.94 -12.82
CA SER A 142 -7.90 1.59 -13.35
C SER A 142 -7.63 0.51 -12.29
N ALA A 143 -6.63 0.70 -11.44
CA ALA A 143 -6.29 -0.24 -10.36
C ALA A 143 -7.43 -0.33 -9.34
N ILE A 144 -7.99 0.81 -8.89
CA ILE A 144 -9.13 0.77 -7.95
C ILE A 144 -10.37 0.15 -8.59
N ALA A 145 -10.64 0.40 -9.87
CA ALA A 145 -11.74 -0.24 -10.59
C ALA A 145 -11.55 -1.76 -10.65
N GLY A 146 -10.34 -2.23 -10.95
CA GLY A 146 -9.97 -3.64 -10.93
C GLY A 146 -10.11 -4.27 -9.54
N THR A 147 -9.60 -3.62 -8.50
CA THR A 147 -9.75 -4.08 -7.11
C THR A 147 -11.21 -4.23 -6.72
N LEU A 148 -12.07 -3.27 -7.08
CA LEU A 148 -13.51 -3.34 -6.81
C LEU A 148 -14.18 -4.48 -7.56
N ALA A 149 -13.89 -4.63 -8.86
CA ALA A 149 -14.46 -5.69 -9.68
C ALA A 149 -14.11 -7.08 -9.13
N ILE A 150 -12.83 -7.33 -8.85
CA ILE A 150 -12.36 -8.59 -8.27
C ILE A 150 -12.99 -8.82 -6.89
N SER A 151 -13.01 -7.79 -6.04
CA SER A 151 -13.61 -7.86 -4.69
C SER A 151 -15.09 -8.25 -4.73
N LEU A 152 -15.85 -7.70 -5.69
CA LEU A 152 -17.27 -8.03 -5.88
C LEU A 152 -17.48 -9.46 -6.38
N VAL A 153 -16.65 -9.93 -7.31
CA VAL A 153 -16.68 -11.32 -7.79
C VAL A 153 -16.40 -12.28 -6.64
N VAL A 154 -15.36 -12.00 -5.84
CA VAL A 154 -14.99 -12.82 -4.68
C VAL A 154 -16.09 -12.81 -3.62
N LEU A 155 -16.67 -11.65 -3.30
CA LEU A 155 -17.79 -11.55 -2.36
C LEU A 155 -19.02 -12.32 -2.85
N THR A 156 -19.34 -12.22 -4.15
CA THR A 156 -20.46 -12.94 -4.76
C THR A 156 -20.23 -14.46 -4.66
N GLY A 157 -19.02 -14.93 -4.96
CA GLY A 157 -18.64 -16.33 -4.76
C GLY A 157 -18.75 -16.76 -3.30
N ALA A 158 -18.32 -15.92 -2.36
CA ALA A 158 -18.39 -16.19 -0.92
C ALA A 158 -19.82 -16.33 -0.40
N ILE A 159 -20.79 -15.66 -1.04
CA ILE A 159 -22.22 -15.74 -0.74
C ILE A 159 -22.85 -16.98 -1.39
N ILE A 160 -22.58 -17.23 -2.67
CA ILE A 160 -23.24 -18.30 -3.45
C ILE A 160 -22.67 -19.68 -3.10
N ALA A 161 -21.36 -19.77 -2.88
CA ALA A 161 -20.62 -21.01 -2.64
C ALA A 161 -19.65 -20.82 -1.46
N PRO A 162 -20.15 -20.74 -0.21
CA PRO A 162 -19.35 -20.36 0.95
C PRO A 162 -18.20 -21.33 1.23
N LEU A 163 -18.46 -22.65 1.27
CA LEU A 163 -17.42 -23.65 1.59
C LEU A 163 -16.33 -23.73 0.50
N PRO A 164 -16.66 -23.85 -0.81
CA PRO A 164 -15.64 -23.82 -1.86
C PRO A 164 -14.84 -22.52 -1.85
N THR A 165 -15.50 -21.37 -1.70
CA THR A 165 -14.82 -20.07 -1.68
C THR A 165 -13.90 -19.95 -0.46
N ALA A 166 -14.31 -20.41 0.71
CA ALA A 166 -13.45 -20.39 1.90
C ALA A 166 -12.19 -21.25 1.71
N ALA A 167 -12.32 -22.45 1.13
CA ALA A 167 -11.19 -23.31 0.82
C ALA A 167 -10.24 -22.66 -0.21
N VAL A 168 -10.78 -22.14 -1.31
CA VAL A 168 -10.00 -21.48 -2.37
C VAL A 168 -9.26 -20.26 -1.81
N LEU A 169 -9.95 -19.38 -1.07
CA LEU A 169 -9.33 -18.19 -0.50
C LEU A 169 -8.23 -18.54 0.50
N THR A 170 -8.42 -19.59 1.30
CA THR A 170 -7.39 -20.05 2.25
C THR A 170 -6.15 -20.54 1.51
N VAL A 171 -6.31 -21.44 0.53
CA VAL A 171 -5.19 -21.97 -0.27
C VAL A 171 -4.48 -20.85 -1.01
N LEU A 172 -5.23 -19.94 -1.62
CA LEU A 172 -4.68 -18.78 -2.32
C LEU A 172 -3.83 -17.92 -1.40
N HIS A 173 -4.33 -17.56 -0.20
CA HIS A 173 -3.58 -16.68 0.70
C HIS A 173 -2.40 -17.39 1.38
N LEU A 174 -2.44 -18.71 1.52
CA LEU A 174 -1.24 -19.50 1.88
C LEU A 174 -0.19 -19.42 0.77
N ALA A 175 -0.59 -19.54 -0.50
CA ALA A 175 0.33 -19.39 -1.63
C ALA A 175 0.89 -17.96 -1.75
N ILE A 176 0.06 -16.93 -1.50
CA ILE A 176 0.51 -15.53 -1.47
C ILE A 176 1.56 -15.32 -0.38
N ASN A 177 1.32 -15.86 0.82
CA ASN A 177 2.29 -15.81 1.88
C ASN A 177 3.62 -16.48 1.48
N GLU A 178 3.57 -17.62 0.80
CA GLU A 178 4.77 -18.29 0.27
C GLU A 178 5.51 -17.44 -0.77
N VAL A 179 4.79 -16.85 -1.73
CA VAL A 179 5.38 -15.94 -2.74
C VAL A 179 6.05 -14.73 -2.07
N LEU A 180 5.43 -14.20 -1.01
CA LEU A 180 5.97 -13.09 -0.24
C LEU A 180 7.03 -13.53 0.79
N GLY A 181 7.36 -14.81 0.89
CA GLY A 181 8.37 -15.33 1.81
C GLY A 181 8.00 -15.19 3.28
N VAL A 182 6.71 -15.15 3.62
CA VAL A 182 6.22 -14.98 4.99
C VAL A 182 5.39 -16.17 5.46
N ARG A 183 5.38 -16.42 6.77
CA ARG A 183 4.56 -17.48 7.39
C ARG A 183 3.56 -16.85 8.34
N ARG A 184 2.33 -16.63 7.86
CA ARG A 184 1.26 -15.99 8.63
C ARG A 184 0.00 -16.86 8.62
N TRP A 185 -0.49 -17.17 9.82
CA TRP A 185 -1.70 -17.96 10.00
C TRP A 185 -2.95 -17.22 9.52
N THR A 186 -2.91 -15.89 9.47
CA THR A 186 -4.03 -15.03 9.10
C THR A 186 -4.58 -15.31 7.70
N ALA A 187 -3.85 -16.03 6.84
CA ALA A 187 -4.39 -16.55 5.57
C ALA A 187 -5.75 -17.26 5.70
N VAL A 188 -6.01 -17.96 6.81
CA VAL A 188 -7.31 -18.62 7.07
C VAL A 188 -8.45 -17.62 7.30
N LEU A 189 -8.13 -16.37 7.62
CA LEU A 189 -9.08 -15.28 7.82
C LEU A 189 -9.52 -14.64 6.49
N ALA A 190 -8.97 -15.04 5.35
CA ALA A 190 -9.30 -14.44 4.07
C ALA A 190 -10.82 -14.47 3.77
N TYR A 191 -11.50 -15.57 4.09
CA TYR A 191 -12.94 -15.68 3.90
C TYR A 191 -13.76 -14.68 4.72
N PRO A 192 -13.68 -14.65 6.07
CA PRO A 192 -14.43 -13.65 6.85
C PRO A 192 -13.99 -12.22 6.54
N ALA A 193 -12.73 -12.01 6.14
CA ALA A 193 -12.22 -10.68 5.85
C ALA A 193 -12.82 -10.05 4.58
N VAL A 194 -13.21 -10.85 3.57
CA VAL A 194 -13.91 -10.34 2.38
C VAL A 194 -15.20 -9.59 2.76
N PHE A 195 -15.97 -10.14 3.70
CA PHE A 195 -17.22 -9.51 4.16
C PHE A 195 -17.02 -8.18 4.88
N VAL A 196 -15.81 -7.87 5.34
CA VAL A 196 -15.46 -6.61 5.98
C VAL A 196 -14.74 -5.67 5.01
N PHE A 197 -13.83 -6.20 4.21
CA PHE A 197 -13.03 -5.44 3.26
C PHE A 197 -13.88 -4.79 2.17
N VAL A 198 -14.85 -5.51 1.60
CA VAL A 198 -15.68 -4.96 0.52
C VAL A 198 -16.53 -3.79 0.99
N PRO A 199 -17.28 -3.86 2.11
CA PRO A 199 -17.94 -2.68 2.68
C PRO A 199 -16.98 -1.53 3.00
N LEU A 200 -15.76 -1.82 3.49
CA LEU A 200 -14.76 -0.79 3.75
C LEU A 200 -14.26 -0.10 2.48
N LEU A 201 -14.14 -0.80 1.35
CA LEU A 201 -13.83 -0.20 0.05
C LEU A 201 -14.94 0.76 -0.38
N PHE A 202 -16.21 0.35 -0.28
CA PHE A 202 -17.33 1.24 -0.58
C PHE A 202 -17.37 2.46 0.35
N TYR A 203 -17.17 2.23 1.65
CA TYR A 203 -17.04 3.30 2.64
C TYR A 203 -15.92 4.27 2.26
N ALA A 204 -14.75 3.76 1.85
CA ALA A 204 -13.61 4.56 1.45
C ALA A 204 -13.87 5.42 0.20
N LEU A 205 -14.62 4.91 -0.78
CA LEU A 205 -14.99 5.64 -1.99
C LEU A 205 -15.94 6.81 -1.73
N ILE A 206 -16.89 6.63 -0.80
CA ILE A 206 -17.86 7.67 -0.44
C ILE A 206 -17.29 8.67 0.58
N ARG A 207 -16.24 8.29 1.31
CA ARG A 207 -15.61 9.16 2.30
C ARG A 207 -14.97 10.37 1.64
N ARG A 208 -15.35 11.54 2.13
CA ARG A 208 -14.85 12.84 1.67
C ARG A 208 -13.62 13.32 2.43
N THR A 209 -13.33 12.71 3.59
CA THR A 209 -12.21 13.09 4.43
C THR A 209 -11.60 11.87 5.11
N PHE A 210 -10.31 11.93 5.38
CA PHE A 210 -9.56 10.91 6.11
C PHE A 210 -8.47 11.55 6.97
N VAL A 211 -7.91 10.78 7.89
CA VAL A 211 -6.79 11.21 8.75
C VAL A 211 -5.49 10.57 8.29
N TRP A 212 -4.43 11.36 8.18
CA TRP A 212 -3.06 10.90 7.90
C TRP A 212 -2.08 11.79 8.68
N GLY A 213 -1.12 11.21 9.40
CA GLY A 213 -0.08 11.98 10.09
C GLY A 213 -0.63 13.00 11.10
N GLY A 214 -1.74 12.64 11.78
CA GLY A 214 -2.43 13.51 12.74
C GLY A 214 -3.26 14.65 12.13
N ARG A 215 -3.33 14.77 10.80
CA ARG A 215 -4.11 15.82 10.10
C ARG A 215 -5.28 15.21 9.35
N ARG A 216 -6.37 15.95 9.26
CA ARG A 216 -7.54 15.56 8.46
C ARG A 216 -7.48 16.23 7.09
N TYR A 217 -7.58 15.42 6.04
CA TYR A 217 -7.54 15.87 4.66
C TYR A 217 -8.90 15.72 4.00
N ARG A 218 -9.16 16.59 3.03
CA ARG A 218 -10.21 16.43 2.02
C ARG A 218 -9.52 16.43 0.65
N TRP A 219 -9.69 15.34 -0.09
CA TRP A 219 -9.03 15.11 -1.37
C TRP A 219 -10.10 15.01 -2.48
N ARG A 220 -10.22 16.04 -3.31
CA ARG A 220 -11.27 16.19 -4.33
C ARG A 220 -10.78 15.97 -5.77
N GLY A 221 -9.48 16.00 -5.96
CA GLY A 221 -8.76 15.72 -7.20
C GLY A 221 -7.29 15.52 -6.89
N LYS A 222 -6.52 14.88 -7.79
CA LYS A 222 -5.08 14.60 -7.59
C LYS A 222 -4.32 15.78 -6.95
N PHE A 223 -4.55 17.00 -7.45
CA PHE A 223 -3.94 18.24 -6.95
C PHE A 223 -4.91 19.21 -6.23
N ASP A 224 -6.09 18.73 -5.83
CA ASP A 224 -7.06 19.49 -5.02
C ASP A 224 -7.18 18.82 -3.65
N VAL A 225 -6.25 19.18 -2.77
CA VAL A 225 -6.17 18.68 -1.39
C VAL A 225 -6.21 19.83 -0.40
N THR A 226 -7.07 19.72 0.60
CA THR A 226 -7.17 20.71 1.68
C THR A 226 -7.09 20.03 3.04
N VAL A 227 -6.34 20.63 3.96
CA VAL A 227 -6.36 20.25 5.38
C VAL A 227 -7.60 20.90 6.00
N VAL A 228 -8.49 20.08 6.54
CA VAL A 228 -9.70 20.57 7.22
C VAL A 228 -9.44 20.62 8.73
N LYS A 229 -9.70 21.77 9.38
CA LYS A 229 -9.59 21.88 10.84
C LYS A 229 -10.55 20.90 11.52
N ASN A 230 -10.07 20.24 12.58
CA ASN A 230 -10.89 19.38 13.42
C ASN A 230 -12.13 20.16 13.89
N GLN A 231 -13.34 19.67 13.56
CA GLN A 231 -14.48 19.96 14.41
C GLN A 231 -14.16 19.28 15.74
N ARG A 232 -13.97 20.08 16.78
CA ARG A 232 -13.89 19.60 18.17
C ARG A 232 -15.18 18.89 18.53
#